data_AF-H3D376-F1
#
_entry.id   AF-H3D376-F1
#
_cell.length_a   1.000
_cell.length_b   1.000
_cell.length_c   1.000
_cell.angle_alpha   90.00
_cell.angle_beta   90.00
_cell.angle_gamma   90.00
#
_symmetry.space_group_name_H-M   'P 1'
#
loop_
_entity.id
_entity.type
_entity.pdbx_description
1 polymer ?
#
loop_
_entity_poly.entity_id
_entity_poly.type
_entity_poly.pdbx_seq_one_letter_code
_entity_poly.pdbx_strand_id
1 'polypeptide(L)'
;MMGGGETVSGDKDGVQPTVHIPIGWQRRVEGGQVIYVSPSGAALSSLEEVKTYLLSDGTCKCGLECPLIVHKVFNFTLGVKVEQHSQPLAKPSRT
;
A
#
# COMPACT_ATOMS: atom_id res chain seq x y z
N MET A 1 5.64 -21.70 46.04
CA MET A 1 5.67 -22.18 44.64
C MET A 1 5.64 -20.97 43.71
N MET A 2 6.20 -21.13 42.51
CA MET A 2 6.36 -20.23 41.36
C MET A 2 5.14 -19.32 41.12
N GLY A 3 5.25 -18.05 40.70
CA GLY A 3 6.09 -17.51 39.64
C GLY A 3 5.16 -17.01 38.52
N GLY A 4 5.43 -15.82 37.99
CA GLY A 4 4.70 -15.30 36.83
C GLY A 4 4.62 -13.79 36.85
N GLY A 5 5.68 -13.13 36.38
CA GLY A 5 5.69 -11.69 36.16
C GLY A 5 4.62 -11.31 35.14
N GLU A 6 3.84 -10.30 35.49
CA GLU A 6 2.93 -9.62 34.58
C GLU A 6 3.78 -8.94 33.50
N THR A 7 4.01 -9.63 32.38
CA THR A 7 4.51 -8.98 31.17
C THR A 7 3.36 -8.14 30.62
N VAL A 8 3.27 -6.90 31.08
CA VAL A 8 2.52 -5.85 30.39
C VAL A 8 3.19 -5.68 29.01
N SER A 9 2.62 -6.40 28.04
CA SER A 9 2.98 -6.28 26.63
C SER A 9 2.66 -4.84 26.26
N GLY A 10 3.69 -4.05 25.97
CA GLY A 10 3.51 -2.67 25.59
C GLY A 10 2.79 -2.58 24.25
N ASP A 11 1.48 -2.40 24.27
CA ASP A 11 0.74 -1.79 23.17
C ASP A 11 1.03 -0.28 23.19
N LYS A 12 2.22 0.08 22.70
CA LYS A 12 2.38 1.39 22.12
C LYS A 12 1.47 1.43 20.91
N ASP A 13 0.27 1.97 21.12
CA ASP A 13 -0.64 2.50 20.11
C ASP A 13 0.10 3.59 19.32
N GLY A 14 1.07 3.13 18.51
CA GLY A 14 1.58 3.88 17.40
C GLY A 14 0.52 3.71 16.34
N VAL A 15 -0.30 4.74 16.12
CA VAL A 15 -1.17 4.88 14.95
C VAL A 15 -0.32 4.69 13.70
N GLN A 16 -0.14 3.44 13.30
CA GLN A 16 0.58 3.08 12.08
C GLN A 16 -0.32 3.59 10.96
N PRO A 17 0.14 4.49 10.08
CA PRO A 17 -0.75 5.10 9.09
C PRO A 17 -1.32 3.99 8.22
N THR A 18 -2.62 3.77 8.24
CA THR A 18 -3.23 2.75 7.38
C THR A 18 -3.36 3.33 5.98
N VAL A 19 -2.53 2.88 5.04
CA VAL A 19 -2.59 3.37 3.65
C VAL A 19 -3.55 2.49 2.88
N HIS A 20 -4.62 3.11 2.37
CA HIS A 20 -5.60 2.44 1.52
C HIS A 20 -5.14 2.46 0.07
N ILE A 21 -4.97 1.28 -0.53
CA ILE A 21 -4.52 1.15 -1.91
C ILE A 21 -5.74 1.21 -2.85
N PRO A 22 -5.75 2.10 -3.86
CA PRO A 22 -6.85 2.17 -4.80
C PRO A 22 -6.99 0.87 -5.61
N ILE A 23 -8.21 0.60 -6.07
CA ILE A 23 -8.53 -0.64 -6.79
C ILE A 23 -7.70 -0.71 -8.08
N GLY A 24 -7.10 -1.89 -8.32
CA GLY A 24 -6.23 -2.12 -9.48
C GLY A 24 -4.79 -1.64 -9.29
N TRP A 25 -4.49 -0.92 -8.21
CA TRP A 25 -3.14 -0.56 -7.84
C TRP A 25 -2.55 -1.54 -6.85
N GLN A 26 -1.23 -1.69 -6.89
CA GLN A 26 -0.49 -2.48 -5.90
C GLN A 26 0.57 -1.59 -5.27
N ARG A 27 0.87 -1.81 -4.00
CA ARG A 27 2.00 -1.20 -3.31
C ARG A 27 2.91 -2.30 -2.81
N ARG A 28 4.18 -2.21 -3.13
CA ARG A 28 5.23 -3.12 -2.65
C ARG A 28 6.43 -2.31 -2.17
N VAL A 29 7.29 -2.94 -1.37
CA VAL A 29 8.58 -2.35 -0.97
C VAL A 29 9.66 -3.12 -1.69
N GLU A 30 10.49 -2.43 -2.46
CA GLU A 30 11.56 -3.00 -3.26
C GLU A 30 12.86 -2.25 -2.95
N GLY A 31 13.91 -2.97 -2.55
CA GLY A 31 15.21 -2.36 -2.21
C GLY A 31 15.17 -1.33 -1.07
N GLY A 32 14.13 -1.36 -0.23
CA GLY A 32 13.93 -0.34 0.81
C GLY A 32 13.24 0.93 0.32
N GLN A 33 12.58 0.91 -0.85
CA GLN A 33 11.72 2.00 -1.31
C GLN A 33 10.29 1.49 -1.58
N VAL A 34 9.29 2.33 -1.32
CA VAL A 34 7.90 2.02 -1.66
C VAL A 34 7.69 2.23 -3.15
N ILE A 35 7.15 1.21 -3.83
CA ILE A 35 6.81 1.22 -5.24
C ILE A 35 5.31 0.96 -5.39
N TYR A 36 4.62 1.80 -6.14
CA TYR A 36 3.24 1.59 -6.58
C TYR A 36 3.23 1.06 -8.00
N VAL A 37 2.45 0.02 -8.25
CA VAL A 37 2.23 -0.55 -9.58
C VAL A 37 0.83 -0.18 -10.01
N SER A 38 0.71 0.50 -11.15
CA SER A 38 -0.58 0.86 -11.75
C SER A 38 -1.29 -0.38 -12.32
N PRO A 39 -2.62 -0.32 -12.56
CA PRO A 39 -3.34 -1.42 -13.22
C PRO A 39 -2.82 -1.72 -14.64
N SER A 40 -2.10 -0.77 -15.26
CA SER A 40 -1.42 -0.96 -16.55
C SER A 40 -0.01 -1.56 -16.41
N GLY A 41 0.48 -1.80 -15.19
CA GLY A 41 1.80 -2.36 -14.91
C GLY A 41 2.93 -1.34 -14.74
N ALA A 42 2.64 -0.03 -14.68
CA ALA A 42 3.67 0.99 -14.49
C ALA A 42 4.13 1.03 -13.03
N ALA A 43 5.43 0.89 -12.79
CA ALA A 43 6.04 1.00 -11.46
C ALA A 43 6.43 2.45 -11.18
N LEU A 44 5.96 2.98 -10.06
CA LEU A 44 6.07 4.38 -9.68
C LEU A 44 6.61 4.43 -8.25
N SER A 45 7.77 5.04 -8.06
CA SER A 45 8.50 5.07 -6.78
C SER A 45 8.31 6.38 -6.00
N SER A 46 7.71 7.39 -6.65
CA SER A 46 7.53 8.73 -6.10
C SER A 46 6.25 9.41 -6.58
N LEU A 47 5.79 10.42 -5.83
CA LEU A 47 4.62 11.22 -6.19
C LEU A 47 4.77 11.95 -7.53
N GLU A 48 5.98 12.38 -7.87
CA GLU A 48 6.28 13.02 -9.15
C GLU A 48 6.04 12.05 -10.31
N GLU A 49 6.51 10.81 -10.21
CA GLU A 49 6.24 9.78 -11.22
C GLU A 49 4.75 9.50 -11.35
N VAL A 50 4.02 9.39 -10.23
CA VAL A 50 2.56 9.21 -10.26
C VAL A 50 1.88 10.38 -10.98
N LYS A 51 2.28 11.63 -10.70
CA LYS A 51 1.73 12.80 -11.39
C LYS A 51 2.01 12.72 -12.88
N THR A 52 3.25 12.47 -13.29
CA THR A 52 3.63 12.32 -14.70
C THR A 52 2.83 11.21 -15.37
N TYR A 53 2.67 10.06 -14.71
CA TYR A 53 1.85 8.96 -15.19
C TYR A 53 0.39 9.40 -15.39
N LEU A 54 -0.25 10.00 -14.39
CA LEU A 54 -1.65 10.44 -14.48
C LEU A 54 -1.89 11.55 -15.52
N LEU A 55 -0.86 12.34 -15.81
CA LEU A 55 -0.84 13.39 -16.84
C LEU A 55 -0.52 12.84 -18.24
N SER A 56 0.14 11.68 -18.33
CA SER A 56 0.46 11.01 -19.58
C SER A 56 -0.81 10.52 -20.26
N ASP A 57 -0.87 10.65 -21.59
CA ASP A 57 -1.95 10.10 -22.39
C ASP A 57 -1.96 8.56 -22.34
N GLY A 58 -3.14 7.97 -22.49
CA GLY A 58 -3.33 6.51 -22.45
C GLY A 58 -3.27 5.86 -21.07
N THR A 59 -3.17 6.63 -19.98
CA THR A 59 -3.15 6.07 -18.62
C THR A 59 -4.54 5.83 -18.05
N CYS A 60 -4.73 4.66 -17.45
CA CYS A 60 -5.99 4.28 -16.83
C CYS A 60 -6.10 4.91 -15.43
N LYS A 61 -7.04 5.84 -15.27
CA LYS A 61 -7.37 6.52 -14.00
C LYS A 61 -8.55 5.88 -13.26
N CYS A 62 -8.95 4.68 -13.68
CA CYS A 62 -10.03 3.94 -13.04
C CYS A 62 -9.64 3.53 -11.61
N GLY A 63 -10.62 3.50 -10.70
CA GLY A 63 -10.41 3.15 -9.29
C GLY A 63 -9.81 4.27 -8.42
N LEU A 64 -9.60 5.45 -8.99
CA LEU A 64 -9.16 6.66 -8.28
C LEU A 64 -10.39 7.52 -7.94
N GLU A 65 -10.53 7.94 -6.68
CA GLU A 65 -11.63 8.82 -6.27
C GLU A 65 -11.44 10.22 -6.86
N CYS A 66 -12.53 10.80 -7.39
CA CYS A 66 -12.56 12.17 -7.91
C CYS A 66 -13.17 13.12 -6.86
N PRO A 67 -12.49 14.22 -6.46
CA PRO A 67 -11.22 14.73 -6.98
C PRO A 67 -10.00 13.92 -6.53
N LEU A 68 -9.13 13.57 -7.47
CA LEU A 68 -7.95 12.74 -7.22
C LEU A 68 -6.88 13.51 -6.45
N ILE A 69 -6.79 13.27 -5.15
CA ILE A 69 -5.74 13.84 -4.30
C ILE A 69 -4.57 12.86 -4.21
N VAL A 70 -3.64 12.95 -5.17
CA VAL A 70 -2.48 12.06 -5.31
C VAL A 70 -1.72 11.89 -3.97
N HIS A 71 -1.52 12.98 -3.24
CA HIS A 71 -0.76 12.99 -1.99
C HIS A 71 -1.47 12.31 -0.79
N LYS A 72 -2.79 12.07 -0.91
CA LYS A 72 -3.59 11.34 0.08
C LYS A 72 -3.65 9.86 -0.26
N VAL A 73 -3.75 9.54 -1.54
CA VAL A 73 -3.89 8.17 -2.05
C VAL A 73 -2.53 7.46 -2.09
N PHE A 74 -1.49 8.15 -2.54
CA PHE A 74 -0.15 7.58 -2.72
C PHE A 74 0.77 8.00 -1.58
N ASN A 75 1.08 7.05 -0.71
CA ASN A 75 2.01 7.20 0.39
C ASN A 75 3.27 6.35 0.17
N PHE A 76 4.41 7.02 0.04
CA PHE A 76 5.73 6.42 -0.22
C PHE A 76 6.59 6.26 1.04
N THR A 77 6.02 6.46 2.23
CA THR A 77 6.73 6.33 3.50
C THR A 77 6.97 4.85 3.84
N LEU A 78 8.21 4.53 4.19
CA LEU A 78 8.64 3.20 4.63
C LEU A 78 8.15 2.93 6.06
N GLY A 79 7.80 1.69 6.37
CA GLY A 79 7.30 1.30 7.71
C GLY A 79 5.81 1.53 7.92
N VAL A 80 5.10 1.99 6.89
CA VAL A 80 3.65 2.19 6.95
C VAL A 80 2.92 0.87 6.64
N LYS A 81 2.09 0.41 7.58
CA LYS A 81 1.28 -0.81 7.44
C LYS A 81 0.24 -0.61 6.34
N VAL A 82 0.28 -1.47 5.32
CA VAL A 82 -0.65 -1.44 4.20
C VAL A 82 -1.80 -2.39 4.45
N GLU A 83 -3.01 -1.86 4.45
CA GLU A 83 -4.20 -2.68 4.30
C GLU A 83 -4.47 -2.74 2.79
N GLN A 84 -3.72 -3.59 2.10
CA GLN A 84 -4.05 -3.93 0.74
C GLN A 84 -5.37 -4.70 0.78
N HIS A 85 -6.31 -4.34 -0.10
CA HIS A 85 -7.51 -5.14 -0.36
C HIS A 85 -7.02 -6.51 -0.84
N SER A 86 -6.73 -7.38 0.11
CA SER A 86 -6.11 -8.67 -0.11
C SER A 86 -7.22 -9.50 -0.74
N GLN A 87 -7.27 -9.51 -2.06
CA GLN A 87 -7.89 -10.63 -2.73
C GLN A 87 -7.10 -11.85 -2.25
N PRO A 88 -7.75 -12.82 -1.57
CA PRO A 88 -7.09 -14.05 -1.24
C PRO A 88 -6.62 -14.61 -2.58
N LEU A 89 -5.30 -14.70 -2.78
CA LEU A 89 -4.75 -15.56 -3.80
C LEU A 89 -5.12 -16.98 -3.38
N ALA A 90 -6.34 -17.39 -3.72
CA ALA A 90 -6.77 -18.77 -3.69
C ALA A 90 -5.91 -19.49 -4.73
N LYS A 91 -4.75 -19.94 -4.25
CA LYS A 91 -3.91 -20.97 -4.84
C LYS A 91 -4.78 -21.99 -5.59
N PRO A 92 -4.55 -22.22 -6.89
CA PRO A 92 -5.25 -23.29 -7.58
C PRO A 92 -4.76 -24.63 -7.02
N SER A 93 -5.73 -25.42 -6.60
CA SER A 93 -5.82 -26.88 -6.73
C SER A 93 -4.50 -27.64 -6.80
N ARG A 94 -4.17 -28.41 -5.75
CA ARG A 94 -3.46 -29.68 -5.92
C ARG A 94 -3.70 -30.64 -4.77
N THR A 95 -4.69 -31.51 -4.94
CA THR A 95 -4.61 -32.99 -4.93
C THR A 95 -6.02 -33.55 -4.78
#